data_AF-F8JY64-F1
#
_entry.id   AF-F8JY64-F1
#
_cell.length_a   1.000
_cell.length_b   1.000
_cell.length_c   1.000
_cell.angle_alpha   90.00
_cell.angle_beta   90.00
_cell.angle_gamma   90.00
#
_symmetry.space_group_name_H-M   'P 1'
#
loop_
_entity.id
_entity.type
_entity.pdbx_description
1 polymer ?
#
loop_
_entity_poly.entity_id
_entity_poly.type
_entity_poly.pdbx_seq_one_letter_code
_entity_poly.pdbx_strand_id
1 'polypeptide(L)'
;MTTADPAGRIAEITARERAAFPGPWRWRGNTASRHLRLQSPQRGGMTVMDFVRWGMQGARPRFDTEGLMYPADEMAEYEVAAWSTDICRKDVVDIDHPDAQFIEHARADVPWLLARLAEVTADRDALAERLAAWEGKL
;
A
#
# COMPACT_ATOMS: atom_id res chain seq x y z
N MET A 1 -12.92 -19.87 12.09
CA MET A 1 -12.16 -18.97 11.21
C MET A 1 -10.72 -19.01 11.66
N THR A 2 -9.85 -19.62 10.86
CA THR A 2 -8.42 -19.78 11.17
C THR A 2 -7.80 -18.40 11.26
N THR A 3 -7.53 -17.91 12.47
CA THR A 3 -6.69 -16.72 12.67
C THR A 3 -5.35 -17.04 12.01
N ALA A 4 -5.09 -16.41 10.88
CA ALA A 4 -3.80 -16.47 10.21
C ALA A 4 -2.72 -16.15 11.26
N ASP A 5 -1.64 -16.94 11.25
CA ASP A 5 -0.49 -16.73 12.10
C ASP A 5 -0.07 -15.24 12.07
N PRO A 6 -0.09 -14.52 13.22
CA PRO A 6 0.29 -13.11 13.27
C PRO A 6 1.68 -12.84 12.70
N ALA A 7 2.62 -13.78 12.85
CA ALA A 7 3.96 -13.64 12.28
C ALA A 7 3.92 -13.70 10.74
N GLY A 8 3.17 -14.66 10.18
CA GLY A 8 2.88 -14.72 8.75
C GLY A 8 2.25 -13.42 8.22
N ARG A 9 1.23 -12.88 8.90
CA ARG A 9 0.59 -11.65 8.46
C ARG A 9 1.51 -10.42 8.53
N ILE A 10 2.35 -10.32 9.57
CA ILE A 10 3.38 -9.27 9.64
C ILE A 10 4.38 -9.41 8.48
N ALA A 11 4.79 -10.63 8.15
CA ALA A 11 5.72 -10.87 7.04
C ALA A 11 5.12 -10.45 5.69
N GLU A 12 3.85 -10.75 5.42
CA GLU A 12 3.13 -10.29 4.22
C GLU A 12 3.09 -8.76 4.11
N ILE A 13 2.72 -8.08 5.20
CA ILE A 13 2.65 -6.61 5.22
C ILE A 13 4.05 -6.01 5.03
N THR A 14 5.06 -6.60 5.68
CA THR A 14 6.47 -6.19 5.55
C THR A 14 6.97 -6.38 4.12
N ALA A 15 6.61 -7.47 3.46
CA ALA A 15 6.98 -7.71 2.07
C ALA A 15 6.39 -6.65 1.13
N ARG A 16 5.11 -6.30 1.32
CA ARG A 16 4.44 -5.25 0.52
C ARG A 16 5.02 -3.87 0.79
N GLU A 17 5.32 -3.53 2.05
CA GLU A 17 6.00 -2.26 2.39
C GLU A 17 7.37 -2.15 1.74
N ARG A 18 8.17 -3.22 1.76
CA ARG A 18 9.52 -3.24 1.16
C ARG A 18 9.52 -3.22 -0.36
N ALA A 19 8.49 -3.79 -0.98
CA ALA A 19 8.34 -3.79 -2.43
C ALA A 19 7.91 -2.41 -2.94
N ALA A 20 7.12 -1.67 -2.17
CA ALA A 20 6.68 -0.32 -2.51
C ALA A 20 7.83 0.69 -2.50
N PHE A 21 7.64 1.77 -3.25
CA PHE A 21 8.55 2.89 -3.30
C PHE A 21 8.74 3.48 -1.90
N PRO A 22 9.97 3.62 -1.39
CA PRO A 22 10.19 4.04 0.00
C PRO A 22 9.53 5.37 0.36
N GLY A 23 8.79 5.36 1.48
CA GLY A 23 8.19 6.54 2.09
C GLY A 23 9.21 7.49 2.75
N PRO A 24 8.75 8.61 3.35
CA PRO A 24 7.38 9.08 3.39
C PRO A 24 6.95 9.61 2.03
N TRP A 25 5.69 9.38 1.67
CA TRP A 25 5.09 9.96 0.48
C TRP A 25 4.43 11.29 0.81
N ARG A 26 4.44 12.23 -0.14
CA ARG A 26 3.69 13.47 -0.02
C ARG A 26 3.13 13.91 -1.35
N TRP A 27 1.97 14.56 -1.32
CA TRP A 27 1.44 15.27 -2.47
C TRP A 27 2.36 16.44 -2.83
N ARG A 28 2.60 16.65 -4.12
CA ARG A 28 3.24 17.84 -4.68
C ARG A 28 2.62 18.18 -6.00
N GLY A 29 2.70 19.45 -6.33
CA GLY A 29 2.33 19.89 -7.65
C GLY A 29 2.25 21.40 -7.73
N ASN A 30 1.68 21.85 -8.83
CA ASN A 30 1.34 23.24 -9.05
C ASN A 30 -0.03 23.29 -9.73
N THR A 31 -0.96 24.00 -9.11
CA THR A 31 -2.34 24.13 -9.60
C THR A 31 -2.42 25.01 -10.85
N ALA A 32 -1.51 25.97 -11.03
CA ALA A 32 -1.40 26.78 -12.25
C ALA A 32 -0.97 25.93 -13.45
N SER A 33 -0.04 24.98 -13.25
CA SER A 33 0.34 24.00 -14.29
C SER A 33 -0.54 22.75 -14.29
N ARG A 34 -1.59 22.70 -13.46
CA ARG A 34 -2.57 21.61 -13.33
C ARG A 34 -1.92 20.22 -13.17
N HIS A 35 -0.83 20.15 -12.42
CA HIS A 35 -0.07 18.92 -12.24
C HIS A 35 0.05 18.62 -10.75
N LEU A 36 -0.58 17.53 -10.30
CA LEU A 36 -0.49 16.99 -8.94
C LEU A 36 0.03 15.55 -9.03
N ARG A 37 0.93 15.20 -8.12
CA ARG A 37 1.54 13.87 -8.05
C ARG A 37 1.90 13.51 -6.61
N LEU A 38 2.06 12.22 -6.39
CA LEU A 38 2.64 11.66 -5.18
C LEU A 38 4.16 11.49 -5.40
N GLN A 39 4.97 11.87 -4.42
CA GLN A 39 6.43 11.79 -4.53
C GLN A 39 7.07 11.40 -3.20
N SER A 40 8.28 10.84 -3.28
CA SER A 40 9.13 10.55 -2.12
C SER A 40 10.25 11.59 -1.98
N PRO A 41 10.22 12.43 -0.93
CA PRO A 41 11.27 13.44 -0.70
C PRO A 41 12.63 12.82 -0.40
N GLN A 42 12.65 11.63 0.21
CA GLN A 42 13.86 10.94 0.62
C GLN A 42 14.63 10.38 -0.59
N ARG A 43 13.95 10.12 -1.70
CA ARG A 43 14.54 9.71 -2.98
C ARG A 43 14.66 10.88 -3.96
N GLY A 44 15.13 12.03 -3.49
CA GLY A 44 15.36 13.20 -4.36
C GLY A 44 14.09 13.82 -4.98
N GLY A 45 12.89 13.50 -4.45
CA GLY A 45 11.63 13.96 -5.01
C GLY A 45 11.15 13.18 -6.24
N MET A 46 11.59 11.93 -6.38
CA MET A 46 11.06 10.98 -7.36
C MET A 46 9.55 10.83 -7.21
N THR A 47 8.88 10.76 -8.36
CA THR A 47 7.44 10.55 -8.44
C THR A 47 7.14 9.09 -8.13
N VAL A 48 6.18 8.86 -7.23
CA VAL A 48 5.65 7.51 -6.95
C VAL A 48 4.49 7.23 -7.90
N MET A 49 3.61 8.23 -8.03
CA MET A 49 2.41 8.13 -8.83
C MET A 49 2.02 9.51 -9.35
N ASP A 50 1.59 9.58 -10.61
CA ASP A 50 0.94 10.77 -11.16
C ASP A 50 -0.26 10.40 -12.03
N PHE A 51 -0.85 11.41 -12.67
CA PHE A 51 -1.98 11.23 -13.57
C PHE A 51 -1.73 11.96 -14.89
N VAL A 52 -2.07 11.31 -16.00
CA VAL A 52 -2.16 11.92 -17.31
C VAL A 52 -3.60 11.87 -17.83
N ARG A 53 -3.91 12.65 -18.86
CA ARG A 53 -5.23 12.61 -19.49
C ARG A 53 -5.43 11.29 -20.24
N TRP A 54 -6.58 10.65 -20.08
CA TRP A 54 -6.92 9.45 -20.84
C TRP A 54 -7.66 9.81 -22.14
N GLY A 55 -6.91 10.15 -23.19
CA GLY A 55 -7.50 10.61 -24.45
C GLY A 55 -8.35 11.87 -24.24
N MET A 56 -9.67 11.77 -24.45
CA MET A 56 -10.60 12.90 -24.23
C MET A 56 -11.38 12.80 -22.92
N GLN A 57 -11.24 11.73 -22.13
CA GLN A 57 -12.10 11.46 -20.98
C GLN A 57 -11.28 10.94 -19.79
N GLY A 58 -11.54 11.43 -18.58
CA GLY A 58 -10.93 10.85 -17.36
C GLY A 58 -9.42 11.07 -17.19
N ALA A 59 -8.87 10.36 -16.21
CA ALA A 59 -7.46 10.42 -15.82
C ALA A 59 -6.87 9.00 -15.81
N ARG A 60 -5.67 8.85 -16.36
CA ARG A 60 -4.89 7.62 -16.43
C ARG A 60 -3.79 7.70 -15.38
N PRO A 61 -3.87 6.96 -14.26
CA PRO A 61 -2.79 6.94 -13.29
C PRO A 61 -1.55 6.29 -13.90
N ARG A 62 -0.38 6.75 -13.46
CA ARG A 62 0.91 6.13 -13.81
C ARG A 62 1.73 5.91 -12.55
N PHE A 63 2.54 4.87 -12.55
CA PHE A 63 3.45 4.52 -11.47
C PHE A 63 4.90 4.49 -11.94
N ASP A 64 5.85 4.71 -11.04
CA ASP A 64 7.27 4.64 -11.34
C ASP A 64 7.77 3.19 -11.37
N THR A 65 8.28 2.78 -12.53
CA THR A 65 9.00 1.52 -12.68
C THR A 65 10.42 1.85 -13.15
N GLU A 66 11.38 1.68 -12.24
CA GLU A 66 12.81 1.92 -12.49
C GLU A 66 13.13 3.34 -13.00
N GLY A 67 12.44 4.37 -12.50
CA GLY A 67 12.66 5.76 -12.89
C GLY A 67 11.87 6.22 -14.12
N LEU A 68 11.01 5.38 -14.67
CA LEU A 68 10.11 5.69 -15.79
C LEU A 68 8.65 5.53 -15.37
N MET A 69 7.78 6.43 -15.85
CA MET A 69 6.36 6.42 -15.48
C MET A 69 5.54 5.55 -16.45
N TYR A 70 5.04 4.42 -15.98
CA TYR A 70 4.20 3.51 -16.74
C TYR A 70 2.71 3.66 -16.41
N PRO A 71 1.82 3.66 -17.40
CA PRO A 71 0.38 3.72 -17.16
C PRO A 71 -0.18 2.47 -16.50
N ALA A 72 -1.06 2.66 -15.52
CA ALA A 72 -1.61 1.56 -14.72
C ALA A 72 -2.41 0.54 -15.52
N ASP A 73 -3.08 0.95 -16.60
CA ASP A 73 -3.87 0.07 -17.48
C ASP A 73 -3.02 -0.86 -18.35
N GLU A 74 -1.74 -0.54 -18.54
CA GLU A 74 -0.77 -1.46 -19.16
C GLU A 74 -0.30 -2.55 -18.18
N MET A 75 -0.54 -2.33 -16.88
CA MET A 75 -0.23 -3.25 -15.77
C MET A 75 -1.51 -3.82 -15.12
N ALA A 76 -2.68 -3.56 -15.71
CA ALA A 76 -3.95 -3.96 -15.12
C ALA A 76 -4.23 -5.45 -15.35
N GLU A 77 -4.61 -6.13 -14.28
CA GLU A 77 -5.18 -7.47 -14.33
C GLU A 77 -6.71 -7.38 -14.42
N TYR A 78 -7.29 -8.23 -15.26
CA TYR A 78 -8.73 -8.22 -15.54
C TYR A 78 -9.40 -9.48 -14.99
N GLU A 79 -10.65 -9.34 -14.52
CA GLU A 79 -11.44 -10.45 -13.94
C GLU A 79 -11.51 -11.68 -14.86
N VAL A 80 -11.55 -11.45 -16.18
CA VAL A 80 -11.54 -12.49 -17.19
C VAL A 80 -10.28 -12.35 -18.03
N ALA A 81 -9.52 -13.44 -18.14
CA ALA A 81 -8.27 -13.44 -18.88
C ALA A 81 -8.48 -13.05 -20.36
N ALA A 82 -7.62 -12.15 -20.85
CA ALA A 82 -7.72 -11.45 -22.13
C ALA A 82 -7.68 -12.32 -23.40
N TRP A 83 -7.60 -13.66 -23.28
CA TRP A 83 -7.58 -14.59 -24.42
C TRP A 83 -8.97 -14.90 -25.00
N SER A 84 -10.05 -14.50 -24.32
CA SER A 84 -11.40 -14.61 -24.84
C SER A 84 -11.79 -13.33 -25.60
N THR A 85 -11.75 -13.39 -26.93
CA THR A 85 -12.18 -12.30 -27.83
C THR A 85 -13.66 -11.94 -27.72
N ASP A 86 -14.46 -12.75 -27.02
CA ASP A 86 -15.92 -12.64 -26.97
C ASP A 86 -16.48 -12.08 -25.64
N ILE A 87 -15.63 -11.68 -24.68
CA ILE A 87 -16.11 -11.17 -23.38
C ILE A 87 -15.66 -9.71 -23.20
N CYS A 88 -16.62 -8.79 -23.34
CA CYS A 88 -16.44 -7.33 -23.35
C CYS A 88 -16.17 -6.71 -21.95
N ARG A 89 -15.80 -7.51 -20.95
CA ARG A 89 -15.72 -7.09 -19.56
C ARG A 89 -14.26 -6.81 -19.17
N LYS A 90 -13.88 -5.53 -19.24
CA LYS A 90 -12.57 -5.01 -18.84
C LYS A 90 -12.58 -4.48 -17.40
N ASP A 91 -13.28 -5.18 -16.51
CA ASP A 91 -13.29 -4.83 -15.10
C ASP A 91 -11.93 -5.20 -14.51
N VAL A 92 -11.23 -4.18 -13.98
CA VAL A 92 -9.91 -4.31 -13.36
C VAL A 92 -10.07 -4.94 -11.98
N VAL A 93 -9.29 -5.97 -11.69
CA VAL A 93 -9.27 -6.65 -10.38
C VAL A 93 -8.00 -6.38 -9.58
N ASP A 94 -6.90 -6.06 -10.26
CA ASP A 94 -5.63 -5.65 -9.64
C ASP A 94 -4.81 -4.81 -10.64
N ILE A 95 -3.78 -4.14 -10.14
CA ILE A 95 -2.72 -3.52 -10.94
C ILE A 95 -1.40 -4.14 -10.46
N ASP A 96 -0.71 -4.83 -11.36
CA ASP A 96 0.59 -5.48 -11.11
C ASP A 96 1.71 -4.42 -10.96
N HIS A 97 1.67 -3.70 -9.84
CA HIS A 97 2.64 -2.71 -9.44
C HIS A 97 2.70 -2.62 -7.92
N PRO A 98 3.90 -2.68 -7.29
CA PRO A 98 4.02 -2.74 -5.84
C PRO A 98 3.39 -1.53 -5.12
N ASP A 99 3.50 -0.33 -5.69
CA ASP A 99 2.85 0.86 -5.11
C ASP A 99 1.32 0.80 -5.17
N ALA A 100 0.76 0.25 -6.24
CA ALA A 100 -0.70 0.14 -6.39
C ALA A 100 -1.26 -0.85 -5.36
N GLN A 101 -0.64 -2.02 -5.26
CA GLN A 101 -0.98 -3.04 -4.28
C GLN A 101 -0.79 -2.55 -2.84
N PHE A 102 0.28 -1.80 -2.56
CA PHE A 102 0.49 -1.21 -1.25
C PHE A 102 -0.63 -0.23 -0.87
N ILE A 103 -1.05 0.65 -1.79
CA ILE A 103 -2.16 1.59 -1.59
C ILE A 103 -3.48 0.85 -1.35
N GLU A 104 -3.79 -0.15 -2.17
CA GLU A 104 -5.02 -0.94 -2.05
C GLU A 104 -5.12 -1.62 -0.68
N HIS A 105 -4.06 -2.32 -0.26
CA HIS A 105 -4.06 -3.08 0.98
C HIS A 105 -3.92 -2.23 2.24
N ALA A 106 -3.48 -0.96 2.13
CA ALA A 106 -3.28 -0.09 3.28
C ALA A 106 -4.53 0.02 4.18
N ARG A 107 -5.73 -0.03 3.59
CA ARG A 107 -6.99 0.08 4.35
C ARG A 107 -7.31 -1.17 5.18
N ALA A 108 -6.78 -2.34 4.81
CA ALA A 108 -6.88 -3.56 5.61
C ALA A 108 -5.73 -3.67 6.63
N ASP A 109 -4.51 -3.32 6.22
CA ASP A 109 -3.32 -3.54 7.06
C ASP A 109 -3.19 -2.57 8.21
N VAL A 110 -3.42 -1.27 7.97
CA VAL A 110 -3.22 -0.27 9.01
C VAL A 110 -4.13 -0.53 10.21
N PRO A 111 -5.45 -0.78 10.05
CA PRO A 111 -6.31 -1.13 11.18
C PRO A 111 -5.88 -2.42 11.88
N TRP A 112 -5.46 -3.43 11.12
CA TRP A 112 -4.99 -4.70 11.68
C TRP A 112 -3.72 -4.52 12.54
N LEU A 113 -2.75 -3.76 12.04
CA LEU A 113 -1.52 -3.43 12.78
C LEU A 113 -1.82 -2.62 14.04
N LEU A 114 -2.72 -1.63 13.97
CA LEU A 114 -3.10 -0.81 15.12
C LEU A 114 -3.80 -1.64 16.20
N ALA A 115 -4.70 -2.55 15.81
CA ALA A 115 -5.34 -3.48 16.74
C ALA A 115 -4.30 -4.38 17.41
N ARG A 116 -3.38 -4.95 16.62
CA ARG A 116 -2.33 -5.83 17.16
C ARG A 116 -1.37 -5.09 18.10
N LEU A 117 -1.02 -3.85 17.77
CA LEU A 117 -0.19 -3.00 18.63
C LEU A 117 -0.89 -2.71 19.96
N ALA A 118 -2.20 -2.43 19.94
CA ALA A 118 -2.97 -2.21 21.15
C ALA A 118 -3.00 -3.45 22.05
N GLU A 119 -3.23 -4.64 21.47
CA GLU A 119 -3.21 -5.91 22.20
C GLU A 119 -1.84 -6.17 22.86
N VAL A 120 -0.76 -6.10 22.07
CA VAL A 120 0.61 -6.34 22.58
C VAL A 120 1.00 -5.32 23.65
N THR A 121 0.55 -4.07 23.52
CA THR A 121 0.80 -3.02 24.51
C THR A 121 0.09 -3.35 25.82
N ALA A 122 -1.18 -3.78 25.77
CA ALA A 122 -1.93 -4.20 26.95
C ALA A 122 -1.30 -5.42 27.64
N ASP A 123 -0.88 -6.42 26.87
CA ASP A 123 -0.20 -7.62 27.40
C ASP A 123 1.13 -7.26 28.09
N ARG A 124 1.93 -6.40 27.46
CA ARG A 124 3.19 -5.90 28.03
C ARG A 124 2.95 -5.19 29.37
N ASP A 125 1.94 -4.33 29.42
CA ASP A 125 1.65 -3.53 30.62
C ASP A 125 1.16 -4.44 31.76
N ALA A 126 0.29 -5.41 31.46
CA ALA A 126 -0.15 -6.41 32.45
C ALA A 126 1.00 -7.28 32.98
N LEU A 127 1.97 -7.65 32.13
CA LEU A 127 3.17 -8.38 32.56
C LEU A 127 4.08 -7.51 33.44
N ALA A 128 4.24 -6.24 33.10
CA ALA A 128 5.03 -5.30 33.90
C ALA A 128 4.42 -5.13 35.31
N GLU A 129 3.10 -5.00 35.41
CA GLU A 129 2.39 -4.94 36.69
C GLU A 129 2.59 -6.22 37.53
N ARG A 130 2.47 -7.39 36.89
CA ARG A 130 2.69 -8.69 37.56
C ARG A 130 4.12 -8.84 38.07
N LEU A 131 5.11 -8.39 37.31
CA LEU A 131 6.51 -8.45 37.71
C LEU A 131 6.79 -7.52 38.90
N ALA A 132 6.30 -6.28 38.85
CA ALA A 132 6.43 -5.33 39.96
C ALA A 132 5.77 -5.85 41.25
N ALA A 133 4.59 -6.49 41.12
CA ALA A 133 3.90 -7.10 42.26
C ALA A 133 4.63 -8.35 42.81
N TRP A 134 5.48 -9.00 42.03
CA TRP A 134 6.31 -10.12 42.48
C TRP A 134 7.59 -9.63 43.17
N GLU A 135 8.25 -8.63 42.60
CA GLU A 135 9.45 -8.01 43.19
C GLU A 135 9.16 -7.32 44.53
N GLY A 136 7.98 -6.69 44.69
CA GLY A 136 7.57 -6.11 45.96
C GLY A 136 7.20 -7.11 47.07
N LYS A 137 7.20 -8.42 46.78
CA LYS A 137 6.97 -9.50 47.75
C LYS A 137 8.26 -10.17 48.24
N LEU A 138 9.41 -9.81 47.66
CA LEU A 138 10.74 -10.30 48.01
C LEU A 138 11.41 -9.38 49.02
#